data_AF-A0AA85BZK0-F1
#
_entry.id   AF-A0AA85BZK0-F1
#
_cell.length_a   1.000
_cell.length_b   1.000
_cell.length_c   1.000
_cell.angle_alpha   90.00
_cell.angle_beta   90.00
_cell.angle_gamma   90.00
#
_symmetry.space_group_name_H-M   'P 1'
#
loop_
_entity.id
_entity.type
_entity.pdbx_description
1 polymer ?
#
loop_
_entity_poly.entity_id
_entity_poly.type
_entity_poly.pdbx_seq_one_letter_code
_entity_poly.pdbx_strand_id
1 'polypeptide(L)'
;MSLEIINTVDKLTLSDQIEQEKISLNLLRQTNCKLEESIDILEDQLASIEDEDNEWKTRYLIQKEMNDYYKRAFFFCDQQIPKAKALQRTINRAVRRGSKLSSYMDLDEDSVQELEDYRTYIIKLCRELESRIDQEGKAYYWATEIRKRALIELNYTYIPAPVSKHPVEKKEDESDKLVRKTQYV
;
A
#
# COMPACT_ATOMS: atom_id res chain seq x y z
N MET A 1 -75.47 -70.23 24.38
CA MET A 1 -75.38 -69.07 25.29
C MET A 1 -74.08 -69.06 26.10
N SER A 2 -73.76 -70.01 27.00
CA SER A 2 -72.53 -69.95 27.81
C SER A 2 -71.22 -70.09 27.01
N LEU A 3 -71.16 -71.01 26.04
CA LEU A 3 -69.96 -71.21 25.20
C LEU A 3 -69.67 -70.04 24.25
N GLU A 4 -70.71 -69.38 23.73
CA GLU A 4 -70.56 -68.22 22.85
C GLU A 4 -69.99 -67.02 23.61
N ILE A 5 -70.45 -66.81 24.85
CA ILE A 5 -69.95 -65.75 25.73
C ILE A 5 -68.46 -65.97 26.03
N ILE A 6 -68.05 -67.21 26.34
CA ILE A 6 -66.64 -67.54 26.60
C ILE A 6 -65.77 -67.29 25.36
N ASN A 7 -66.20 -67.75 24.18
CA ASN A 7 -65.48 -67.50 22.92
C ASN A 7 -65.37 -66.01 22.56
N THR A 8 -66.38 -65.21 22.90
CA THR A 8 -66.32 -63.75 22.70
C THR A 8 -65.36 -63.07 23.66
N VAL A 9 -65.28 -63.53 24.92
CA VAL A 9 -64.33 -63.01 25.92
C VAL A 9 -62.88 -63.36 25.54
N ASP A 10 -62.64 -64.57 25.05
CA ASP A 10 -61.32 -65.00 24.58
C ASP A 10 -60.88 -64.23 23.32
N LYS A 11 -61.81 -63.93 22.41
CA LYS A 11 -61.52 -63.05 21.26
C LYS A 11 -61.21 -61.62 21.66
N LEU A 12 -61.92 -61.07 22.65
CA LEU A 12 -61.68 -59.71 23.15
C LEU A 12 -60.30 -59.61 23.81
N THR A 13 -59.94 -60.56 24.67
CA THR A 13 -58.62 -60.58 25.32
C THR A 13 -57.46 -60.74 24.33
N LEU A 14 -57.62 -61.56 23.28
CA LEU A 14 -56.63 -61.68 22.21
C LEU A 14 -56.52 -60.38 21.38
N SER A 15 -57.64 -59.69 21.15
CA SER A 15 -57.65 -58.39 20.47
C SER A 15 -56.89 -57.33 21.26
N ASP A 16 -57.10 -57.27 22.58
CA ASP A 16 -56.41 -56.33 23.47
C ASP A 16 -54.89 -56.58 23.49
N GLN A 17 -54.47 -57.85 23.49
CA GLN A 17 -53.05 -58.22 23.41
C GLN A 17 -52.42 -57.78 22.08
N ILE A 18 -53.10 -58.00 20.96
CA ILE A 18 -52.64 -57.55 19.62
C ILE A 18 -52.53 -56.02 19.57
N GLU A 19 -53.45 -55.29 20.20
CA GLU A 19 -53.41 -53.84 20.27
C GLU A 19 -52.23 -53.34 21.12
N GLN A 20 -51.99 -53.98 22.27
CA GLN A 20 -50.83 -53.70 23.11
C GLN A 20 -49.50 -53.95 22.38
N GLU A 21 -49.38 -55.06 21.64
CA GLU A 21 -48.20 -55.35 20.83
C GLU A 21 -47.98 -54.32 19.72
N LYS A 22 -49.05 -53.84 19.06
CA LYS A 22 -48.96 -52.77 18.05
C LYS A 22 -48.45 -51.46 18.65
N ILE A 23 -48.91 -51.10 19.85
CA ILE A 23 -48.44 -49.93 20.58
C ILE A 23 -46.96 -50.08 20.93
N SER A 24 -46.56 -51.24 21.44
CA SER A 24 -45.16 -51.55 21.77
C SER A 24 -44.25 -51.49 20.54
N LEU A 25 -44.68 -52.07 19.41
CA LEU A 25 -43.95 -52.02 18.14
C LEU A 25 -43.78 -50.58 17.62
N ASN A 26 -44.83 -49.75 17.73
CA ASN A 26 -44.78 -48.36 17.31
C ASN A 26 -43.78 -47.56 18.19
N LEU A 27 -43.82 -47.77 19.51
CA LEU A 27 -42.86 -47.17 20.42
C LEU A 27 -41.43 -47.58 20.07
N LEU A 28 -41.19 -48.87 19.79
CA LEU A 28 -39.87 -49.38 19.40
C LEU A 28 -39.35 -48.73 18.12
N ARG A 29 -40.23 -48.52 17.13
CA ARG A 29 -39.88 -47.85 15.87
C ARG A 29 -39.52 -46.38 16.10
N GLN A 30 -40.27 -45.68 16.94
CA GLN A 30 -39.96 -44.29 17.30
C GLN A 30 -38.64 -44.18 18.06
N THR A 31 -38.36 -45.11 18.98
CA THR A 31 -37.08 -45.11 19.69
C THR A 31 -35.91 -45.43 18.76
N ASN A 32 -36.08 -46.38 17.83
CA ASN A 32 -35.03 -46.67 16.85
C ASN A 32 -34.75 -45.47 15.94
N CYS A 33 -35.78 -44.77 15.46
CA CYS A 33 -35.60 -43.57 14.65
C CYS A 33 -34.83 -42.48 15.41
N LYS A 34 -35.15 -42.25 16.69
CA LYS A 34 -34.40 -41.29 17.54
C LYS A 34 -32.97 -41.73 17.84
N LEU A 35 -32.73 -43.05 17.91
CA LEU A 35 -31.39 -43.59 18.10
C LEU A 35 -30.56 -43.42 16.82
N GLU A 36 -31.14 -43.65 15.65
CA GLU A 36 -30.51 -43.36 14.35
C GLU A 36 -30.15 -41.87 14.24
N GLU A 37 -31.09 -40.96 14.54
CA GLU A 37 -30.80 -39.51 14.59
C GLU A 37 -29.69 -39.16 15.59
N SER A 38 -29.67 -39.81 16.76
CA SER A 38 -28.61 -39.58 17.75
C SER A 38 -27.25 -40.10 17.29
N ILE A 39 -27.24 -41.22 16.55
CA ILE A 39 -26.01 -41.77 15.95
C ILE A 39 -25.48 -40.79 14.91
N ASP A 40 -26.33 -40.29 14.01
CA ASP A 40 -25.93 -39.32 12.99
C ASP A 40 -25.32 -38.05 13.62
N ILE A 41 -25.94 -37.50 14.66
CA ILE A 41 -25.40 -36.34 15.39
C ILE A 41 -24.03 -36.63 16.01
N LEU A 42 -23.85 -37.83 16.58
CA LEU A 42 -22.58 -38.22 17.19
C LEU A 42 -21.49 -38.44 16.15
N GLU A 43 -21.82 -38.99 14.99
CA GLU A 43 -20.90 -39.16 13.86
C GLU A 43 -20.45 -37.79 13.31
N ASP A 44 -21.36 -36.83 13.17
CA ASP A 44 -21.05 -35.45 12.77
C ASP A 44 -20.12 -34.76 13.80
N GLN A 45 -20.40 -34.93 15.09
CA GLN A 45 -19.56 -34.38 16.15
C GLN A 45 -18.16 -35.00 16.16
N LEU A 46 -18.06 -36.31 15.95
CA LEU A 46 -16.79 -37.01 15.87
C LEU A 46 -15.94 -36.49 14.71
N ALA A 47 -16.55 -36.33 13.54
CA ALA A 47 -15.87 -35.77 12.36
C ALA A 47 -15.37 -34.34 12.62
N SER A 48 -16.15 -33.52 13.32
CA SER A 48 -15.74 -32.15 13.70
C SER A 48 -14.56 -32.12 14.68
N ILE A 49 -14.44 -33.10 15.59
CA ILE A 49 -13.35 -33.15 16.58
C ILE A 49 -12.01 -33.42 15.88
N GLU A 50 -11.99 -34.26 14.84
CA GLU A 50 -10.76 -34.55 14.09
C GLU A 50 -10.18 -33.29 13.42
N ASP A 51 -11.04 -32.40 12.92
CA ASP A 51 -10.62 -31.12 12.33
C ASP A 51 -10.13 -30.12 13.38
N GLU A 52 -10.78 -30.03 14.54
CA GLU A 52 -10.35 -29.14 15.63
C GLU A 52 -8.95 -29.49 16.16
N ASP A 53 -8.63 -30.77 16.34
CA ASP A 53 -7.31 -31.19 16.84
C ASP A 53 -6.15 -30.65 15.97
N ASN A 54 -6.37 -30.56 14.66
CA ASN A 54 -5.38 -30.02 13.72
C ASN A 54 -5.29 -28.48 13.80
N GLU A 55 -6.41 -27.78 13.97
CA GLU A 55 -6.43 -26.34 14.15
C GLU A 55 -5.70 -25.91 15.42
N TRP A 56 -5.95 -26.57 16.54
CA TRP A 56 -5.35 -26.21 17.82
C TRP A 56 -3.84 -26.42 17.81
N LYS A 57 -3.37 -27.50 17.18
CA LYS A 57 -1.94 -27.74 16.95
C LYS A 57 -1.31 -26.64 16.10
N THR A 58 -1.97 -26.24 15.02
CA THR A 58 -1.49 -25.16 14.14
C THR A 58 -1.45 -23.82 14.89
N ARG A 59 -2.50 -23.47 15.64
CA ARG A 59 -2.56 -22.26 16.48
C ARG A 59 -1.44 -22.26 17.53
N TYR A 60 -1.21 -23.39 18.19
CA TYR A 60 -0.13 -23.52 19.16
C TYR A 60 1.26 -23.30 18.53
N LEU A 61 1.53 -23.88 17.36
CA LEU A 61 2.80 -23.72 16.67
C LEU A 61 3.05 -22.26 16.25
N ILE A 62 2.03 -21.60 15.69
CA ILE A 62 2.10 -20.17 15.32
C ILE A 62 2.33 -19.32 16.58
N GLN A 63 1.59 -19.56 17.66
CA GLN A 63 1.74 -18.81 18.91
C GLN A 63 3.14 -18.99 19.50
N LYS A 64 3.70 -20.20 19.44
CA LYS A 64 5.06 -20.49 19.89
C LYS A 64 6.10 -19.70 19.07
N GLU A 65 5.98 -19.71 17.74
CA GLU A 65 6.87 -18.96 16.85
C GLU A 65 6.78 -17.45 17.11
N MET A 66 5.57 -16.91 17.24
CA MET A 66 5.32 -15.51 17.57
C MET A 66 5.95 -15.12 18.91
N ASN A 67 5.80 -15.96 19.93
CA ASN A 67 6.40 -15.76 21.24
C ASN A 67 7.93 -15.75 21.17
N ASP A 68 8.54 -16.64 20.37
CA ASP A 68 9.99 -16.68 20.21
C ASP A 68 10.52 -15.49 19.40
N TYR A 69 9.75 -14.98 18.45
CA TYR A 69 10.03 -13.69 17.82
C TYR A 69 9.99 -12.54 18.84
N TYR A 70 8.93 -12.45 19.66
CA TYR A 70 8.81 -11.38 20.66
C TYR A 70 9.89 -11.42 21.73
N LYS A 71 10.32 -12.60 22.18
CA LYS A 71 11.46 -12.73 23.11
C LYS A 71 12.74 -12.14 22.51
N ARG A 72 13.03 -12.45 21.24
CA ARG A 72 14.20 -11.89 20.52
C ARG A 72 14.10 -10.38 20.35
N ALA A 73 12.93 -9.88 19.96
CA ALA A 73 12.69 -8.45 19.80
C ALA A 73 12.82 -7.71 21.14
N PHE A 74 12.27 -8.27 22.22
CA PHE A 74 12.40 -7.71 23.56
C PHE A 74 13.86 -7.63 24.00
N PHE A 75 14.62 -8.71 23.82
CA PHE A 75 16.05 -8.73 24.13
C PHE A 75 16.84 -7.67 23.36
N PHE A 76 16.55 -7.50 22.07
CA PHE A 76 17.16 -6.43 21.27
C PHE A 76 16.82 -5.04 21.82
N CYS A 77 15.53 -4.77 22.08
CA CYS A 77 15.09 -3.50 22.65
C CYS A 77 15.73 -3.22 24.02
N ASP A 78 15.80 -4.23 24.88
CA ASP A 78 16.38 -4.13 26.22
C ASP A 78 17.88 -3.77 26.17
N GLN A 79 18.60 -4.20 25.14
CA GLN A 79 19.99 -3.79 24.91
C GLN A 79 20.14 -2.39 24.32
N GLN A 80 19.24 -1.97 23.43
CA GLN A 80 19.39 -0.72 22.67
C GLN A 80 18.84 0.49 23.40
N ILE A 81 17.77 0.34 24.19
CA ILE A 81 17.16 1.43 24.96
C ILE A 81 18.17 2.06 25.95
N PRO A 82 18.96 1.30 26.72
CA PRO A 82 19.98 1.87 27.61
C PRO A 82 21.04 2.68 26.86
N LYS A 83 21.49 2.21 25.69
CA LYS A 83 22.47 2.91 24.85
C LYS A 83 21.92 4.23 24.33
N ALA A 84 20.69 4.23 23.81
CA ALA A 84 20.01 5.44 23.35
C ALA A 84 19.81 6.45 24.51
N LYS A 85 19.39 5.98 25.69
CA LYS A 85 19.29 6.81 26.89
C LYS A 85 20.64 7.38 27.32
N ALA A 86 21.71 6.59 27.27
CA ALA A 86 23.06 7.05 27.60
C ALA A 86 23.54 8.15 26.63
N LEU A 87 23.35 7.94 25.32
CA LEU A 87 23.65 8.92 24.28
C LEU A 87 22.87 10.23 24.50
N GLN A 88 21.57 10.13 24.75
CA GLN A 88 20.71 11.30 25.00
C GLN A 88 21.18 12.09 26.23
N ARG A 89 21.57 11.42 27.32
CA ARG A 89 22.14 12.10 28.50
C ARG A 89 23.44 12.82 28.16
N THR A 90 24.27 12.26 27.29
CA THR A 90 25.51 12.88 26.83
C THR A 90 25.24 14.13 26.01
N ILE A 91 24.32 14.06 25.04
CA ILE A 91 23.87 15.22 24.25
C ILE A 91 23.31 16.32 25.17
N ASN A 92 22.41 15.98 26.10
CA ASN A 92 21.84 16.94 27.03
C ASN A 92 22.89 17.58 27.97
N ARG A 93 24.00 16.89 28.24
CA ARG A 93 25.14 17.46 28.98
C ARG A 93 25.93 18.44 28.12
N ALA A 94 26.22 18.09 26.88
CA ALA A 94 26.91 18.96 25.93
C ALA A 94 26.14 20.27 25.71
N VAL A 95 24.84 20.17 25.42
CA VAL A 95 23.95 21.33 25.22
C VAL A 95 23.90 22.22 26.46
N ARG A 96 23.69 21.67 27.66
CA ARG A 96 23.63 22.47 28.90
C ARG A 96 24.92 23.22 29.20
N ARG A 97 26.07 22.68 28.77
CA ARG A 97 27.38 23.31 29.00
C ARG A 97 27.85 24.18 27.82
N GLY A 98 27.05 24.30 26.76
CA GLY A 98 27.45 25.01 25.54
C GLY A 98 28.69 24.41 24.86
N SER A 99 28.95 23.12 25.09
CA SER A 99 30.15 22.41 24.61
C SER A 99 29.81 21.56 23.39
N LYS A 100 30.78 21.38 22.49
CA LYS A 100 30.63 20.53 21.30
C LYS A 100 30.42 19.06 21.70
N LEU A 101 29.59 18.32 20.96
CA LEU A 101 29.31 16.91 21.25
C LEU A 101 30.55 16.01 21.11
N SER A 102 31.48 16.37 20.22
CA SER A 102 32.80 15.73 20.05
C SER A 102 33.65 15.78 21.35
N SER A 103 33.41 16.73 22.26
CA SER A 103 34.07 16.72 23.58
C SER A 103 33.62 15.57 24.50
N TYR A 104 32.49 14.92 24.20
CA TYR A 104 31.91 13.87 25.05
C TYR A 104 31.84 12.50 24.37
N MET A 105 32.19 12.43 23.09
CA MET A 105 32.11 11.24 22.27
C MET A 105 33.34 11.21 21.39
N ASP A 106 33.95 10.03 21.20
CA ASP A 106 34.98 9.81 20.17
C ASP A 106 34.34 9.97 18.78
N LEU A 107 34.11 11.22 18.40
CA LEU A 107 33.77 11.66 17.07
C LEU A 107 35.05 12.24 16.51
N ASP A 108 35.50 11.71 15.38
CA ASP A 108 36.69 12.18 14.68
C ASP A 108 36.51 13.69 14.40
N GLU A 109 37.24 14.52 15.13
CA GLU A 109 37.05 15.97 15.15
C GLU A 109 37.26 16.58 13.76
N ASP A 110 38.15 15.95 12.97
CA ASP A 110 38.43 16.28 11.57
C ASP A 110 37.18 16.05 10.70
N SER A 111 36.46 14.94 10.88
CA SER A 111 35.23 14.65 10.12
C SER A 111 34.09 15.64 10.42
N VAL A 112 34.03 16.16 11.65
CA VAL A 112 33.04 17.16 12.05
C VAL A 112 33.39 18.53 11.48
N GLN A 113 34.68 18.91 11.51
CA GLN A 113 35.14 20.17 10.96
C GLN A 113 34.97 20.21 9.44
N GLU A 114 35.28 19.13 8.73
CA GLU A 114 35.02 19.01 7.29
C GLU A 114 33.53 19.22 6.96
N LEU A 115 32.63 18.65 7.76
CA LEU A 115 31.18 18.83 7.57
C LEU A 115 30.73 20.28 7.86
N GLU A 116 31.32 20.96 8.86
CA GLU A 116 31.06 22.38 9.12
C GLU A 116 31.57 23.28 7.98
N ASP A 117 32.72 22.95 7.39
CA ASP A 117 33.29 23.66 6.25
C ASP A 117 32.43 23.46 5.00
N TYR A 118 32.00 22.22 4.71
CA TYR A 118 31.07 21.91 3.63
C TYR A 118 29.73 22.63 3.80
N ARG A 119 29.17 22.67 5.01
CA ARG A 119 27.95 23.43 5.31
C ARG A 119 28.12 24.91 4.95
N THR A 120 29.24 25.49 5.35
CA THR A 120 29.54 26.91 5.12
C THR A 120 29.71 27.21 3.63
N TYR A 121 30.41 26.33 2.91
CA TYR A 121 30.55 26.41 1.45
C TYR A 121 29.21 26.36 0.73
N ILE A 122 28.33 25.41 1.07
CA ILE A 122 27.00 25.30 0.44
C ILE A 122 26.17 26.56 0.69
N ILE A 123 26.16 27.10 1.90
CA ILE A 123 25.43 28.34 2.21
C ILE A 123 25.94 29.51 1.35
N LYS A 124 27.26 29.63 1.17
CA LYS A 124 27.85 30.66 0.30
C LYS A 124 27.42 30.47 -1.15
N LEU A 125 27.47 29.24 -1.66
CA LEU A 125 27.07 28.91 -3.01
C LEU A 125 25.59 29.22 -3.26
N CYS A 126 24.69 28.87 -2.33
CA CYS A 126 23.27 29.21 -2.43
C CYS A 126 23.06 30.73 -2.56
N ARG A 127 23.73 31.53 -1.73
CA ARG A 127 23.64 33.01 -1.81
C ARG A 127 24.17 33.57 -3.12
N GLU A 128 25.25 32.99 -3.65
CA GLU A 128 25.80 33.41 -4.95
C GLU A 128 24.83 33.09 -6.09
N LEU A 129 24.25 31.90 -6.09
CA LEU A 129 23.23 31.48 -7.07
C LEU A 129 21.98 32.37 -6.99
N GLU A 130 21.49 32.66 -5.78
CA GLU A 130 20.38 33.60 -5.58
C GLU A 130 20.68 34.98 -6.17
N SER A 131 21.89 35.53 -5.94
CA SER A 131 22.30 36.81 -6.51
C SER A 131 22.37 36.76 -8.05
N ARG A 132 22.86 35.66 -8.61
CA ARG A 132 22.94 35.48 -10.06
C ARG A 132 21.55 35.42 -10.70
N ILE A 133 20.60 34.73 -10.06
CA ILE A 133 19.21 34.67 -10.51
C ILE A 133 18.57 36.07 -10.49
N ASP A 134 18.79 36.86 -9.45
CA ASP A 134 18.29 38.24 -9.37
C ASP A 134 18.85 39.13 -10.48
N GLN A 135 20.15 39.01 -10.78
CA GLN A 135 20.79 39.74 -11.88
C GLN A 135 20.24 39.33 -13.25
N GLU A 136 20.06 38.04 -13.49
CA GLU A 136 19.48 37.52 -14.73
C GLU A 136 18.03 37.97 -14.91
N GLY A 137 17.23 37.98 -13.83
CA GLY A 137 15.87 38.51 -13.83
C GLY A 137 15.82 40.00 -14.21
N LYS A 138 16.75 40.81 -13.69
CA LYS A 138 16.90 42.23 -14.08
C LYS A 138 17.30 42.35 -15.55
N ALA A 139 18.31 41.63 -16.01
CA ALA A 139 18.74 41.67 -17.42
C ALA A 139 17.61 41.29 -18.38
N TYR A 140 16.84 40.25 -18.04
CA TYR A 140 15.67 39.80 -18.81
C TYR A 140 14.59 40.88 -18.89
N TYR A 141 14.26 41.53 -17.78
CA TYR A 141 13.30 42.63 -17.74
C TYR A 141 13.76 43.78 -18.65
N TRP A 142 15.02 44.19 -18.55
CA TRP A 142 15.59 45.27 -19.37
C TRP A 142 15.54 44.94 -20.87
N ALA A 143 15.96 43.73 -21.26
CA ALA A 143 15.89 43.28 -22.65
C ALA A 143 14.43 43.27 -23.16
N THR A 144 13.49 42.87 -22.31
CA THR A 144 12.06 42.88 -22.63
C THR A 144 11.53 44.30 -22.84
N GLU A 145 11.91 45.26 -22.00
CA GLU A 145 11.51 46.67 -22.15
C GLU A 145 12.08 47.29 -23.44
N ILE A 146 13.34 46.99 -23.79
CA ILE A 146 13.95 47.41 -25.06
C ILE A 146 13.16 46.83 -26.24
N ARG A 147 12.85 45.54 -26.21
CA ARG A 147 12.06 44.87 -27.25
C ARG A 147 10.66 45.49 -27.40
N LYS A 148 9.98 45.80 -26.30
CA LYS A 148 8.68 46.49 -26.33
C LYS A 148 8.78 47.85 -26.99
N ARG A 149 9.79 48.66 -26.64
CA ARG A 149 10.02 49.97 -27.28
C ARG A 149 10.27 49.84 -28.78
N ALA A 150 11.15 48.91 -29.18
CA ALA A 150 11.43 48.65 -30.60
C ALA A 150 10.17 48.23 -31.37
N LEU A 151 9.29 47.40 -30.78
CA LEU A 151 8.01 47.02 -31.40
C LEU A 151 7.04 48.20 -31.53
N ILE A 152 7.02 49.08 -30.53
CA ILE A 152 6.21 50.30 -30.58
C ILE A 152 6.70 51.21 -31.71
N GLU A 153 8.01 51.46 -31.78
CA GLU A 153 8.63 52.24 -32.87
C GLU A 153 8.36 51.63 -34.24
N LEU A 154 8.48 50.30 -34.38
CA LEU A 154 8.16 49.60 -35.61
C LEU A 154 6.69 49.80 -36.01
N ASN A 155 5.75 49.68 -35.06
CA ASN A 155 4.32 49.86 -35.35
C ASN A 155 3.98 51.31 -35.75
N TYR A 156 4.63 52.32 -35.16
CA TYR A 156 4.42 53.72 -35.55
C TYR A 156 5.08 54.08 -36.89
N THR A 157 6.17 53.41 -37.26
CA THR A 157 6.88 53.59 -38.54
C THR A 157 6.37 52.65 -39.65
N TYR A 158 5.45 51.74 -39.32
CA TYR A 158 4.91 50.77 -40.26
C TYR A 158 3.98 51.44 -41.28
N ILE A 159 4.49 51.61 -42.50
CA ILE A 159 3.68 51.89 -43.69
C ILE A 159 3.40 50.54 -44.36
N PRO A 160 2.14 50.08 -44.46
CA PRO A 160 1.84 48.85 -45.19
C PRO A 160 2.33 49.02 -46.63
N ALA A 161 3.14 48.08 -47.12
CA ALA A 161 3.55 48.09 -48.51
C ALA A 161 2.30 48.14 -49.41
N PRO A 162 2.26 49.00 -50.45
CA PRO A 162 1.11 49.04 -51.34
C PRO A 162 0.97 47.66 -51.97
N VAL A 163 -0.20 47.04 -51.79
CA VAL A 163 -0.51 45.74 -52.39
C VAL A 163 -0.50 45.95 -53.91
N SER A 164 0.58 45.53 -54.55
CA SER A 164 0.77 45.63 -55.99
C SER A 164 -0.29 44.78 -56.71
N LYS A 165 -1.29 45.44 -57.28
CA LYS A 165 -2.12 44.89 -58.36
C LYS A 165 -1.46 45.29 -59.67
N HIS A 166 -0.60 44.44 -60.25
CA HIS A 166 -0.42 44.22 -61.70
C HIS A 166 0.67 43.17 -61.98
N PRO A 167 0.60 42.45 -63.12
CA PRO A 167 0.93 41.03 -63.22
C PRO A 167 2.42 40.75 -63.41
N VAL A 168 2.85 39.58 -62.92
CA VAL A 168 4.20 39.03 -63.10
C VAL A 168 4.40 38.66 -64.57
N GLU A 169 5.12 39.49 -65.32
CA GLU A 169 5.73 39.06 -66.58
C GLU A 169 6.94 38.17 -66.27
N LYS A 170 6.82 36.90 -66.66
CA LYS A 170 7.87 35.89 -66.58
C LYS A 170 9.07 36.30 -67.42
N LYS A 171 10.23 36.47 -66.78
CA LYS A 171 11.51 36.21 -67.43
C LYS A 171 11.96 34.83 -67.00
N GLU A 172 11.93 33.89 -67.94
CA GLU A 172 12.54 32.57 -67.78
C GLU A 172 14.06 32.75 -67.82
N ASP A 173 14.72 32.67 -66.66
CA ASP A 173 16.17 32.51 -66.60
C ASP A 173 16.52 31.04 -66.92
N GLU A 174 17.37 30.85 -67.94
CA GLU A 174 17.77 29.54 -68.49
C GLU A 174 18.42 28.58 -67.50
N SER A 175 18.70 29.01 -66.27
CA SER A 175 19.15 28.13 -65.17
C SER A 175 18.10 27.07 -64.78
N ASP A 176 16.81 27.32 -65.03
CA ASP A 176 15.73 26.40 -64.69
C ASP A 176 15.56 25.23 -65.70
N LYS A 177 16.17 25.31 -66.90
CA LYS A 177 16.16 24.21 -67.87
C LYS A 177 17.15 23.09 -67.52
N LEU A 178 18.25 23.39 -66.82
CA LEU A 178 19.25 22.38 -66.46
C LEU A 178 18.82 21.54 -65.24
N VAL A 179 17.98 22.08 -64.36
CA VAL A 179 17.46 21.37 -63.19
C VAL A 179 16.33 20.38 -63.59
N ARG A 180 15.48 20.74 -64.57
CA ARG A 180 14.37 19.86 -64.99
C ARG A 180 14.77 18.64 -65.82
N LYS A 181 15.99 18.58 -66.37
CA LYS A 181 16.44 17.42 -67.17
C LYS A 181 17.11 16.32 -66.33
N THR A 182 17.32 16.54 -65.03
CA THR A 182 18.02 15.59 -64.15
C THR A 182 17.09 14.90 -63.15
N GLN A 183 15.77 15.09 -63.29
CA GLN A 183 14.78 14.56 -62.34
C GLN A 183 13.60 13.83 -62.99
N TYR A 184 13.76 13.41 -64.25
CA TYR A 184 12.91 12.41 -64.91
C TYR A 184 13.77 11.41 -65.69
N VAL A 185 14.28 10.41 -64.98
CA VAL A 185 14.07 8.99 -65.36
C VAL A 185 13.18 8.42 -64.28
#